data_AF-A0A3N5M7M0-F1
#
_entry.id   AF-A0A3N5M7M0-F1
#
_cell.length_a   1.000
_cell.length_b   1.000
_cell.length_c   1.000
_cell.angle_alpha   90.00
_cell.angle_beta   90.00
_cell.angle_gamma   90.00
#
_symmetry.space_group_name_H-M   'P 1'
#
loop_
_entity.id
_entity.type
_entity.pdbx_description
1 polymer ?
#
loop_
_entity_poly.entity_id
_entity_poly.type
_entity_poly.pdbx_seq_one_letter_code
_entity_poly.pdbx_strand_id
1 'polypeptide(L)'
;MSVSRRDFIALSGAAACSGATMSTEACAEGSPHQVESLNAPVYPGAPTLIVRDLARVAGYYEEAIGLSRLDGDSESIRLGAGGVALIVLRKRPDAEQEPPGLAGLYHTAF
;
A
#
# COMPACT_ATOMS: atom_id res chain seq x y z
N MET A 1 19.73 32.29 19.00
CA MET A 1 20.13 31.28 18.00
C MET A 1 18.96 30.33 17.83
N SER A 2 18.25 30.39 16.69
CA SER A 2 17.10 29.54 16.41
C SER A 2 17.58 28.23 15.79
N VAL A 3 17.44 27.13 16.54
CA VAL A 3 17.72 25.78 16.03
C VAL A 3 16.62 25.38 15.06
N SER A 4 17.01 24.88 13.87
CA SER A 4 16.08 24.49 12.81
C SER A 4 15.84 22.98 12.81
N ARG A 5 14.69 22.52 12.30
CA ARG A 5 14.32 21.10 12.18
C ARG A 5 15.37 20.25 11.44
N ARG A 6 16.20 20.86 10.58
CA ARG A 6 17.30 20.19 9.88
C ARG A 6 18.45 19.80 10.81
N ASP A 7 18.69 20.56 11.89
CA ASP A 7 19.76 20.28 12.85
C ASP A 7 19.42 19.03 13.70
N PHE A 8 18.12 18.73 13.85
CA PHE A 8 17.64 17.57 14.62
C PHE A 8 17.85 16.23 13.90
N ILE A 9 17.93 16.22 12.57
CA ILE A 9 18.03 14.98 11.77
C ILE A 9 19.49 14.54 11.56
N ALA A 10 20.46 15.42 11.81
CA ALA A 10 21.89 15.12 11.62
C ALA A 10 22.55 14.34 12.79
N LEU A 11 21.83 14.08 13.91
CA LEU A 11 22.42 13.51 15.13
C LEU A 11 22.20 12.00 15.33
N SER A 12 21.52 11.29 14.42
CA SER A 12 21.34 9.83 14.55
C SER A 12 22.22 9.08 13.55
N GLY A 13 23.48 8.89 13.95
CA GLY A 13 24.46 8.07 13.25
C GLY A 13 25.20 7.13 14.19
N ALA A 14 24.94 5.83 14.02
CA ALA A 14 25.78 4.67 14.35
C ALA A 14 25.93 4.20 15.82
N ALA A 15 25.30 3.05 16.12
CA ALA A 15 25.88 2.01 16.97
C ALA A 15 25.59 0.62 16.36
N ALA A 16 26.60 -0.26 16.43
CA ALA A 16 26.83 -1.39 15.52
C ALA A 16 26.26 -2.74 15.98
N CYS A 17 26.40 -3.73 15.09
CA CYS A 17 25.90 -5.11 15.08
C CYS A 17 26.28 -5.97 16.30
N SER A 18 25.36 -6.87 16.72
CA SER A 18 25.68 -8.20 17.27
C SER A 18 24.45 -9.11 17.19
N GLY A 19 24.67 -10.35 16.75
CA GLY A 19 23.62 -11.28 16.32
C GLY A 19 22.78 -11.88 17.45
N ALA A 20 21.54 -12.18 17.09
CA ALA A 20 20.75 -13.24 17.69
C ALA A 20 20.08 -13.97 16.54
N THR A 21 20.41 -15.25 16.37
CA THR A 21 19.64 -16.19 15.56
C THR A 21 18.28 -16.36 16.23
N MET A 22 17.32 -15.50 15.89
CA MET A 22 15.93 -15.72 16.23
C MET A 22 15.48 -16.93 15.42
N SER A 23 15.21 -18.02 16.15
CA SER A 23 14.54 -19.22 15.66
C SER A 23 13.38 -18.82 14.76
N THR A 24 13.39 -19.30 13.52
CA THR A 24 12.24 -19.26 12.64
C THR A 24 11.19 -20.15 13.30
N GLU A 25 10.27 -19.55 14.06
CA GLU A 25 9.03 -20.23 14.39
C GLU A 25 8.35 -20.52 13.06
N ALA A 26 8.16 -21.81 12.84
CA ALA A 26 7.61 -22.38 11.63
C ALA A 26 6.28 -21.68 11.26
N CYS A 27 6.03 -21.59 9.95
CA CYS A 27 4.79 -21.12 9.35
C CYS A 27 3.60 -21.53 10.22
N ALA A 28 3.01 -20.56 10.91
CA ALA A 28 1.58 -20.62 11.13
C ALA A 28 0.97 -20.59 9.72
N GLU A 29 0.66 -21.76 9.17
CA GLU A 29 -0.28 -21.83 8.06
C GLU A 29 -1.57 -21.20 8.58
N GLY A 30 -1.77 -19.93 8.23
CA GLY A 30 -2.97 -19.20 8.57
C GLY A 30 -4.13 -19.95 7.96
N SER A 31 -4.91 -20.63 8.80
CA SER A 31 -6.29 -20.96 8.48
C SER A 31 -6.90 -19.72 7.84
N PRO A 32 -7.60 -19.81 6.68
CA PRO A 32 -8.15 -18.64 6.04
C PRO A 32 -9.09 -17.97 7.04
N HIS A 33 -8.63 -16.89 7.67
CA HIS A 33 -9.48 -16.00 8.43
C HIS A 33 -10.35 -15.31 7.40
N GLN A 34 -11.43 -15.98 7.02
CA GLN A 34 -12.41 -15.43 6.13
C GLN A 34 -13.05 -14.28 6.87
N VAL A 35 -12.85 -13.07 6.35
CA VAL A 35 -13.43 -11.86 6.93
C VAL A 35 -14.95 -12.06 6.91
N GLU A 36 -15.60 -12.02 8.08
CA GLU A 36 -17.05 -12.31 8.23
C GLU A 36 -17.93 -11.48 7.27
N SER A 37 -17.48 -10.28 6.91
CA SER A 37 -18.16 -9.43 5.93
C SER A 37 -18.20 -10.02 4.51
N LEU A 38 -17.30 -10.94 4.15
CA LEU A 38 -17.32 -11.67 2.88
C LEU A 38 -18.40 -12.76 2.82
N ASN A 39 -18.99 -13.13 3.96
CA ASN A 39 -20.12 -14.06 4.02
C ASN A 39 -21.48 -13.35 3.78
N ALA A 40 -21.47 -12.01 3.69
CA ALA A 40 -22.66 -11.26 3.36
C ALA A 40 -23.11 -11.52 1.90
N PRO A 41 -24.42 -11.52 1.60
CA PRO A 41 -24.92 -11.66 0.23
C PRO A 41 -24.35 -10.63 -0.76
N VAL A 42 -23.91 -9.49 -0.23
CA VAL A 42 -23.20 -8.43 -0.94
C VAL A 42 -22.04 -7.99 -0.07
N TYR A 43 -20.83 -7.98 -0.64
CA TYR A 43 -19.61 -7.54 0.01
C TYR A 43 -18.83 -6.59 -0.93
N PRO A 44 -18.03 -5.65 -0.39
CA PRO A 44 -17.22 -4.76 -1.21
C PRO A 44 -16.12 -5.55 -1.93
N GLY A 45 -15.94 -5.27 -3.21
CA GLY A 45 -14.77 -5.73 -3.96
C GLY A 45 -13.54 -4.84 -3.73
N ALA A 46 -12.50 -5.07 -4.53
CA ALA A 46 -11.29 -4.24 -4.50
C ALA A 46 -11.63 -2.75 -4.79
N PRO A 47 -11.19 -1.80 -3.95
CA PRO A 47 -11.37 -0.39 -4.21
C PRO A 47 -10.64 0.04 -5.50
N THR A 48 -11.22 1.01 -6.21
CA THR A 48 -10.61 1.62 -7.39
C THR A 48 -10.09 3.01 -7.05
N LEU A 49 -8.78 3.23 -7.19
CA LEU A 49 -8.17 4.55 -7.08
C LEU A 49 -8.04 5.20 -8.46
N ILE A 50 -8.51 6.43 -8.55
CA ILE A 50 -8.29 7.24 -9.75
C ILE A 50 -6.96 7.96 -9.65
N VAL A 51 -6.07 7.72 -10.62
CA VAL A 51 -4.69 8.19 -10.58
C VAL A 51 -4.33 8.97 -11.84
N ARG A 52 -3.56 10.05 -11.68
CA ARG A 52 -3.06 10.85 -12.81
C ARG A 52 -1.98 10.12 -13.59
N ASP A 53 -1.06 9.49 -12.86
CA ASP A 53 0.07 8.73 -13.41
C ASP A 53 -0.07 7.27 -12.99
N LEU A 54 -0.57 6.45 -13.91
CA LEU A 54 -0.85 5.03 -13.67
C LEU A 54 0.44 4.24 -13.40
N ALA A 55 1.49 4.50 -14.15
CA ALA A 55 2.75 3.77 -14.03
C ALA A 55 3.44 4.09 -12.70
N ARG A 56 3.49 5.37 -12.33
CA ARG A 56 4.12 5.81 -11.07
C ARG A 56 3.40 5.23 -9.84
N VAL A 57 2.06 5.26 -9.82
CA VAL A 57 1.31 4.75 -8.68
C VAL A 57 1.35 3.23 -8.63
N ALA A 58 1.29 2.54 -9.78
CA ALA A 58 1.47 1.09 -9.83
C ALA A 58 2.84 0.68 -9.26
N GLY A 59 3.93 1.35 -9.67
CA GLY A 59 5.27 1.08 -9.15
C GLY A 59 5.37 1.27 -7.64
N TYR A 60 4.69 2.27 -7.06
CA TYR A 60 4.62 2.41 -5.60
C TYR A 60 4.00 1.18 -4.91
N TYR A 61 2.86 0.70 -5.41
CA TYR A 61 2.21 -0.47 -4.82
C TYR A 61 2.99 -1.77 -5.08
N GLU A 62 3.67 -1.89 -6.21
CA GLU A 62 4.50 -3.05 -6.55
C GLU A 62 5.80 -3.09 -5.74
N GLU A 63 6.52 -1.97 -5.65
CA GLU A 63 7.87 -1.92 -5.09
C GLU A 63 7.90 -1.59 -3.59
N ALA A 64 7.08 -0.63 -3.15
CA ALA A 64 7.09 -0.18 -1.75
C ALA A 64 6.13 -1.00 -0.87
N ILE A 65 4.97 -1.39 -1.40
CA ILE A 65 3.98 -2.19 -0.68
C ILE A 65 4.15 -3.69 -0.93
N GLY A 66 4.68 -4.09 -2.10
CA GLY A 66 4.93 -5.49 -2.44
C GLY A 66 3.75 -6.21 -3.09
N LEU A 67 2.80 -5.49 -3.67
CA LEU A 67 1.70 -6.11 -4.41
C LEU A 67 2.16 -6.64 -5.77
N SER A 68 1.58 -7.75 -6.20
CA SER A 68 1.82 -8.30 -7.54
C SER A 68 0.82 -7.74 -8.54
N ARG A 69 1.28 -7.44 -9.75
CA ARG A 69 0.39 -7.15 -10.88
C ARG A 69 -0.33 -8.42 -11.32
N LEU A 70 -1.65 -8.37 -11.31
CA LEU A 70 -2.49 -9.49 -11.73
C LEU A 70 -2.89 -9.37 -13.20
N ASP A 71 -3.32 -8.17 -13.61
CA ASP A 71 -3.54 -7.81 -15.01
C ASP A 71 -3.52 -6.28 -15.20
N GLY A 72 -3.65 -5.84 -16.45
CA GLY A 72 -3.81 -4.43 -16.77
C GLY A 72 -3.55 -4.09 -18.23
N ASP A 73 -3.87 -2.86 -18.58
CA ASP A 73 -3.68 -2.21 -19.87
C ASP A 73 -3.20 -0.76 -19.70
N SER A 74 -3.35 0.09 -20.73
CA SER A 74 -2.92 1.50 -20.67
C SER A 74 -3.79 2.38 -19.77
N GLU A 75 -5.00 1.91 -19.44
CA GLU A 75 -6.02 2.69 -18.73
C GLU A 75 -6.27 2.17 -17.31
N SER A 76 -5.98 0.90 -17.03
CA SER A 76 -6.19 0.29 -15.72
C SER A 76 -5.21 -0.82 -15.38
N ILE A 77 -4.90 -0.98 -14.09
CA ILE A 77 -4.05 -2.05 -13.55
C ILE A 77 -4.72 -2.63 -12.30
N ARG A 78 -4.80 -3.96 -12.19
CA ARG A 78 -5.20 -4.64 -10.95
C ARG A 78 -3.98 -5.20 -10.24
N LEU A 79 -3.85 -4.86 -8.96
CA LEU A 79 -2.76 -5.29 -8.09
C LEU A 79 -3.32 -6.10 -6.92
N GLY A 80 -2.55 -7.08 -6.44
CA GLY A 80 -3.00 -7.95 -5.37
C GLY A 80 -1.96 -8.95 -4.89
N ALA A 81 -2.40 -9.93 -4.09
CA ALA A 81 -1.57 -10.98 -3.53
C ALA A 81 -2.33 -12.32 -3.57
N GLY A 82 -1.61 -13.43 -3.75
CA GLY A 82 -2.23 -14.76 -3.81
C GLY A 82 -3.27 -14.93 -4.94
N GLY A 83 -3.14 -14.16 -6.02
CA GLY A 83 -4.11 -14.15 -7.13
C GLY A 83 -5.40 -13.37 -6.86
N VAL A 84 -5.56 -12.78 -5.67
CA VAL A 84 -6.74 -11.98 -5.29
C VAL A 84 -6.44 -10.50 -5.52
N ALA A 85 -7.31 -9.82 -6.27
CA ALA A 85 -7.21 -8.38 -6.48
C ALA A 85 -7.51 -7.62 -5.19
N LEU A 86 -6.58 -6.78 -4.76
CA LEU A 86 -6.68 -5.98 -3.55
C LEU A 86 -6.92 -4.49 -3.88
N ILE A 87 -6.35 -3.99 -4.98
CA ILE A 87 -6.57 -2.62 -5.42
C ILE A 87 -6.59 -2.53 -6.94
N VAL A 88 -7.47 -1.67 -7.46
CA VAL A 88 -7.54 -1.33 -8.88
C VAL A 88 -7.09 0.11 -9.07
N LEU A 89 -6.18 0.34 -10.00
CA LEU A 89 -5.74 1.68 -10.39
C LEU A 89 -6.36 2.01 -11.74
N ARG A 90 -7.00 3.17 -11.86
CA ARG A 90 -7.57 3.66 -13.13
C ARG A 90 -7.00 5.02 -13.48
N LYS A 91 -6.48 5.15 -14.70
CA LYS A 91 -5.89 6.37 -15.21
C LYS A 91 -6.96 7.42 -15.47
N ARG A 92 -6.71 8.64 -14.98
CA ARG A 92 -7.41 9.86 -15.35
C ARG A 92 -6.42 11.04 -15.25
N PRO A 93 -5.75 11.40 -16.36
CA PRO A 93 -4.65 12.37 -16.35
C PRO A 93 -5.08 13.76 -15.88
N ASP A 94 -6.33 14.11 -16.14
CA ASP A 94 -7.00 15.37 -15.83
C ASP A 94 -7.70 15.36 -14.46
N ALA A 95 -7.49 14.33 -13.63
CA ALA A 95 -8.06 14.30 -12.28
C ALA A 95 -7.59 15.52 -11.48
N GLU A 96 -8.53 16.31 -10.95
CA GLU A 96 -8.23 17.44 -10.09
C GLU A 96 -7.56 17.00 -8.78
N GLN A 97 -6.71 17.87 -8.23
CA GLN A 97 -6.17 17.62 -6.90
C GLN A 97 -7.18 18.10 -5.87
N GLU A 98 -7.44 17.26 -4.87
CA GLU A 98 -8.34 17.62 -3.78
C GLU A 98 -7.81 18.87 -3.06
N PRO A 99 -8.63 19.91 -2.87
CA PRO A 99 -8.20 21.10 -2.16
C PRO A 99 -7.91 20.81 -0.67
N PRO A 100 -7.01 21.59 -0.04
CA PRO A 100 -6.73 21.43 1.38
C PRO A 100 -7.99 21.58 2.23
N GLY A 101 -8.13 20.75 3.28
CA GLY A 101 -9.22 20.84 4.25
C GLY A 101 -10.46 19.99 3.93
N LEU A 102 -10.48 19.26 2.82
CA LEU A 102 -11.49 18.25 2.56
C LEU A 102 -11.11 16.90 3.21
N ALA A 103 -12.10 16.01 3.33
CA ALA A 103 -11.93 14.68 3.88
C ALA A 103 -11.03 13.84 2.96
N GLY A 104 -9.71 13.90 3.15
CA GLY A 104 -8.71 13.25 2.32
C GLY A 104 -8.18 11.91 2.86
N LEU A 105 -8.66 11.45 4.01
CA LEU A 105 -8.15 10.25 4.67
C LEU A 105 -9.08 9.06 4.44
N TYR A 106 -8.94 8.42 3.28
CA TYR A 106 -9.42 7.06 3.08
C TYR A 106 -8.32 6.08 3.50
N HIS A 107 -8.65 5.12 4.34
CA HIS A 107 -7.72 4.06 4.74
C HIS A 107 -8.09 2.78 4.00
N THR A 108 -7.11 2.17 3.33
CA THR A 108 -7.24 0.84 2.75
C THR A 108 -6.20 -0.05 3.44
N ALA A 109 -6.68 -1.05 4.16
CA ALA A 109 -5.88 -2.09 4.78
C ALA A 109 -6.35 -3.45 4.24
N PHE A 110 -5.41 -4.35 4.01
CA PHE A 110 -5.62 -5.68 3.46
C PHE A 110 -5.34 -6.75 4.51
#